data_AF-A0ABD0MQL2-F1
#
_entry.id   AF-A0ABD0MQL2-F1
#
_cell.length_a   1.000
_cell.length_b   1.000
_cell.length_c   1.000
_cell.angle_alpha   90.00
_cell.angle_beta   90.00
_cell.angle_gamma   90.00
#
_symmetry.space_group_name_H-M   'P 1'
#
loop_
_entity.id
_entity.type
_entity.pdbx_description
1 polymer ?
#
loop_
_entity_poly.entity_id
_entity_poly.type
_entity_poly.pdbx_seq_one_letter_code
_entity_poly.pdbx_strand_id
1 'polypeptide(L)'
;MSVLMFDDIVKSLKAENEDVLKEHGLDDKDVTFIKELIEGAKTSVWSYEGRDEEKSFLYEIVANKQNGIDVDKWDYFARFDHQRLLKFARVCEVNGRKQICFRDKEADNVYDIFRTRYTLHRQAYQHKIANIIENLLAEVLVRADRNLHEGKPEDMLKISEAIKMANDYSKLTDEIFEQISSSTADSLKEARDILNKIVRRKLPKFVGEARLTEKNKSKEELTKTWKAAVEKYKPTDPTVSLNAEDFSVYVVDLDHGMKDKNPIEYVYFYSKRKPNEASPIKDYQ
;
A
#
# COMPACT_ATOMS: atom_id res chain seq x y z
N MET A 1 0.16 -7.82 9.19
CA MET A 1 -1.10 -8.57 9.09
C MET A 1 -0.99 -9.79 8.21
N SER A 2 -0.56 -9.66 6.95
CA SER A 2 -0.42 -10.79 6.02
C SER A 2 0.42 -11.94 6.59
N VAL A 3 1.53 -11.64 7.28
CA VAL A 3 2.35 -12.65 7.97
C VAL A 3 1.59 -13.37 9.08
N LEU A 4 0.81 -12.64 9.89
CA LEU A 4 -0.01 -13.21 10.96
C LEU A 4 -1.10 -14.14 10.39
N MET A 5 -1.76 -13.70 9.32
CA MET A 5 -2.77 -14.52 8.61
C MET A 5 -2.13 -15.77 7.98
N PHE A 6 -0.93 -15.64 7.41
CA PHE A 6 -0.19 -16.77 6.87
C PHE A 6 0.20 -17.78 7.96
N ASP A 7 0.69 -17.31 9.11
CA ASP A 7 0.97 -18.17 10.27
C ASP A 7 -0.27 -18.94 10.73
N ASP A 8 -1.43 -18.28 10.78
CA ASP A 8 -2.72 -18.91 11.15
C ASP A 8 -3.17 -19.97 10.13
N ILE A 9 -2.99 -19.70 8.83
CA ILE A 9 -3.25 -20.67 7.75
C ILE A 9 -2.33 -21.89 7.89
N VAL A 10 -1.02 -21.69 8.07
CA VAL A 10 -0.05 -22.79 8.23
C VAL A 10 -0.36 -23.62 9.47
N LYS A 11 -0.71 -22.97 10.58
CA LYS A 11 -1.13 -23.65 11.81
C LYS A 11 -2.38 -24.50 11.60
N SER A 12 -3.39 -23.96 10.91
CA SER A 12 -4.62 -24.70 10.60
C SER A 12 -4.34 -25.92 9.72
N LEU A 13 -3.52 -25.77 8.67
CA LEU A 13 -3.13 -26.87 7.80
C LEU A 13 -2.39 -27.99 8.56
N LYS A 14 -1.43 -27.63 9.44
CA LYS A 14 -0.71 -28.60 10.27
C LYS A 14 -1.60 -29.29 11.30
N ALA A 15 -2.68 -28.65 11.76
CA ALA A 15 -3.63 -29.26 12.67
C ALA A 15 -4.50 -30.33 11.97
N GLU A 16 -4.78 -30.14 10.68
CA GLU A 16 -5.50 -31.13 9.85
C GLU A 16 -4.58 -32.28 9.40
N ASN A 17 -3.35 -31.96 8.98
CA ASN A 17 -2.32 -32.93 8.64
C ASN A 17 -0.94 -32.39 9.02
N GLU A 18 -0.31 -32.99 10.04
CA GLU A 18 0.99 -32.56 10.57
C GLU A 18 2.10 -32.60 9.51
N ASP A 19 2.00 -33.52 8.54
CA ASP A 19 3.01 -33.74 7.50
C ASP A 19 2.69 -33.04 6.16
N VAL A 20 1.63 -32.23 6.07
CA VAL A 20 1.17 -31.58 4.82
C VAL A 20 2.27 -30.82 4.07
N LEU A 21 3.17 -30.16 4.80
CA LEU A 21 4.30 -29.46 4.19
C LEU A 21 5.34 -30.45 3.65
N LYS A 22 5.67 -31.48 4.43
CA LYS A 22 6.67 -32.49 4.05
C LYS A 22 6.21 -33.31 2.84
N GLU A 23 4.91 -33.60 2.74
CA GLU A 23 4.32 -34.26 1.57
C GLU A 23 4.60 -33.51 0.26
N HIS A 24 4.77 -32.18 0.33
CA HIS A 24 5.10 -31.31 -0.80
C HIS A 24 6.60 -30.94 -0.85
N GLY A 25 7.43 -31.59 -0.03
CA GLY A 25 8.87 -31.32 0.04
C GLY A 25 9.22 -29.97 0.68
N LEU A 26 8.33 -29.42 1.50
CA LEU A 26 8.52 -28.17 2.21
C LEU A 26 8.82 -28.40 3.70
N ASP A 27 9.59 -27.48 4.29
CA ASP A 27 9.94 -27.51 5.71
C ASP A 27 9.67 -26.15 6.42
N ASP A 28 10.03 -26.08 7.71
CA ASP A 28 9.85 -24.85 8.49
C ASP A 28 10.74 -23.69 7.99
N LYS A 29 11.87 -23.99 7.33
CA LYS A 29 12.73 -22.97 6.70
C LYS A 29 12.01 -22.34 5.51
N ASP A 30 11.19 -23.10 4.78
CA ASP A 30 10.34 -22.56 3.71
C ASP A 30 9.22 -21.67 4.23
N VAL A 31 8.62 -22.01 5.37
CA VAL A 31 7.63 -21.15 6.04
C VAL A 31 8.27 -19.82 6.42
N THR A 32 9.45 -19.84 7.05
CA THR A 32 10.21 -18.61 7.35
C THR A 32 10.51 -17.81 6.08
N PHE A 33 10.98 -18.48 5.03
CA PHE A 33 11.28 -17.83 3.75
C PHE A 33 10.05 -17.11 3.17
N ILE A 34 8.87 -17.75 3.18
CA ILE A 34 7.64 -17.11 2.66
C ILE A 34 7.28 -15.87 3.47
N LYS A 35 7.42 -15.91 4.81
CA LYS A 35 7.17 -14.74 5.67
C LYS A 35 8.10 -13.58 5.30
N GLU A 36 9.39 -13.88 5.12
CA GLU A 36 10.38 -12.88 4.71
C GLU A 36 10.11 -12.33 3.30
N LEU A 37 9.61 -13.15 2.36
CA LEU A 37 9.17 -12.69 1.04
C LEU A 37 7.97 -11.74 1.11
N ILE A 38 7.03 -11.97 2.03
CA ILE A 38 5.85 -11.11 2.25
C ILE A 38 6.26 -9.77 2.87
N GLU A 39 7.15 -9.79 3.88
CA GLU A 39 7.66 -8.57 4.51
C GLU A 39 8.57 -7.76 3.59
N GLY A 40 9.34 -8.48 2.77
CA GLY A 40 10.30 -7.99 1.80
C GLY A 40 11.66 -7.60 2.40
N ALA A 41 12.72 -7.88 1.66
CA ALA A 41 14.09 -7.71 2.13
C ALA A 41 14.61 -6.27 2.02
N LYS A 42 15.12 -5.69 3.12
CA LYS A 42 15.52 -4.27 3.25
C LYS A 42 17.02 -4.04 3.52
N THR A 43 17.77 -5.08 3.91
CA THR A 43 19.06 -4.88 4.60
C THR A 43 20.29 -4.96 3.69
N SER A 44 21.26 -4.07 3.93
CA SER A 44 22.59 -4.14 3.34
C SER A 44 23.44 -5.29 3.91
N VAL A 45 23.05 -5.88 5.03
CA VAL A 45 23.67 -7.05 5.66
C VAL A 45 22.70 -8.23 5.58
N TRP A 46 23.18 -9.42 5.21
CA TRP A 46 22.35 -10.61 5.10
C TRP A 46 21.94 -11.09 6.50
N SER A 47 20.65 -10.98 6.81
CA SER A 47 20.07 -11.38 8.09
C SER A 47 18.85 -12.28 7.92
N TYR A 48 18.67 -12.85 6.73
CA TYR A 48 17.53 -13.70 6.40
C TYR A 48 17.86 -15.16 6.66
N GLU A 49 16.91 -15.87 7.23
CA GLU A 49 17.06 -17.26 7.67
C GLU A 49 16.43 -18.23 6.67
N GLY A 50 15.41 -17.79 5.92
CA GLY A 50 14.70 -18.65 4.98
C GLY A 50 15.57 -19.14 3.82
N ARG A 51 16.54 -18.33 3.39
CA ARG A 51 17.52 -18.68 2.35
C ARG A 51 18.86 -18.00 2.61
N ASP A 52 19.91 -18.56 2.04
CA ASP A 52 21.26 -18.00 2.13
C ASP A 52 21.46 -16.90 1.06
N GLU A 53 22.49 -16.06 1.23
CA GLU A 53 22.76 -14.89 0.38
C GLU A 53 22.94 -15.22 -1.11
N GLU A 54 23.36 -16.45 -1.42
CA GLU A 54 23.44 -16.99 -2.78
C GLU A 54 22.09 -17.04 -3.53
N LYS A 55 20.97 -16.93 -2.81
CA LYS A 55 19.58 -16.92 -3.31
C LYS A 55 18.89 -15.57 -3.04
N SER A 56 19.67 -14.52 -2.79
CA SER A 56 19.19 -13.15 -2.53
C SER A 56 18.19 -12.63 -3.57
N PHE A 57 18.41 -12.92 -4.86
CA PHE A 57 17.52 -12.55 -5.95
C PHE A 57 16.06 -13.03 -5.78
N LEU A 58 15.80 -14.09 -5.00
CA LEU A 58 14.42 -14.55 -4.78
C LEU A 58 13.59 -13.53 -3.97
N TYR A 59 14.22 -12.74 -3.12
CA TYR A 59 13.57 -11.70 -2.31
C TYR A 59 13.17 -10.46 -3.12
N GLU A 60 13.59 -10.40 -4.39
CA GLU A 60 13.25 -9.32 -5.32
C GLU A 60 11.98 -9.64 -6.13
N ILE A 61 11.37 -10.82 -5.96
CA ILE A 61 10.24 -11.28 -6.76
C ILE A 61 8.90 -10.79 -6.21
N VAL A 62 8.61 -11.05 -4.92
CA VAL A 62 7.27 -10.85 -4.31
C VAL A 62 7.09 -9.43 -3.77
N ALA A 63 8.02 -8.95 -2.95
CA ALA A 63 7.95 -7.63 -2.34
C ALA A 63 9.33 -6.97 -2.34
N ASN A 64 9.70 -6.40 -3.48
CA ASN A 64 11.04 -5.85 -3.70
C ASN A 64 11.20 -4.50 -3.00
N LYS A 65 11.84 -4.47 -1.82
CA LYS A 65 12.05 -3.22 -1.09
C LYS A 65 13.27 -2.43 -1.55
N GLN A 66 14.08 -2.95 -2.48
CA GLN A 66 15.26 -2.24 -2.98
C GLN A 66 14.88 -1.17 -3.99
N ASN A 67 14.07 -1.54 -5.00
CA ASN A 67 13.68 -0.63 -6.08
C ASN A 67 12.17 -0.65 -6.39
N GLY A 68 11.41 -1.52 -5.73
CA GLY A 68 9.97 -1.62 -5.92
C GLY A 68 9.54 -2.34 -7.19
N ILE A 69 10.42 -3.00 -7.95
CA ILE A 69 10.00 -3.81 -9.11
C ILE A 69 9.73 -5.24 -8.61
N ASP A 70 8.46 -5.60 -8.54
CA ASP A 70 7.96 -6.91 -8.08
C ASP A 70 6.71 -7.33 -8.87
N VAL A 71 6.34 -8.61 -8.75
CA VAL A 71 5.21 -9.18 -9.50
C VAL A 71 3.85 -8.64 -9.05
N ASP A 72 3.74 -8.14 -7.81
CA ASP A 72 2.55 -7.44 -7.30
C ASP A 72 2.19 -6.26 -8.22
N LYS A 73 3.19 -5.46 -8.60
CA LYS A 73 3.00 -4.35 -9.55
C LYS A 73 2.60 -4.77 -10.94
N TRP A 74 3.13 -5.90 -11.40
CA TRP A 74 2.84 -6.35 -12.76
C TRP A 74 1.38 -6.80 -12.91
N ASP A 75 0.83 -7.43 -11.88
CA ASP A 75 -0.56 -7.89 -11.87
C ASP A 75 -1.54 -6.71 -11.96
N TYR A 76 -1.41 -5.71 -11.07
CA TYR A 76 -2.36 -4.59 -11.06
C TYR A 76 -2.15 -3.59 -12.20
N PHE A 77 -0.99 -3.59 -12.88
CA PHE A 77 -0.76 -2.66 -13.99
C PHE A 77 -1.48 -3.04 -15.28
N ALA A 78 -1.85 -4.32 -15.50
CA ALA A 78 -2.63 -4.90 -16.62
C ALA A 78 -2.26 -4.50 -18.08
N ARG A 79 -1.52 -3.41 -18.31
CA ARG A 79 -1.15 -2.78 -19.59
C ARG A 79 0.37 -2.74 -19.79
N PHE A 80 1.15 -3.26 -18.83
CA PHE A 80 2.60 -3.39 -18.92
C PHE A 80 2.98 -4.78 -19.47
N ASP A 81 3.88 -4.83 -20.46
CA ASP A 81 4.39 -6.08 -21.05
C ASP A 81 5.43 -6.74 -20.12
N HIS A 82 4.95 -7.22 -18.98
CA HIS A 82 5.76 -7.94 -17.99
C HIS A 82 6.32 -9.25 -18.55
N GLN A 83 5.62 -9.90 -19.51
CA GLN A 83 6.11 -11.12 -20.15
C GLN A 83 7.40 -10.87 -20.92
N ARG A 84 7.49 -9.75 -21.63
CA ARG A 84 8.73 -9.33 -22.27
C ARG A 84 9.83 -9.06 -21.24
N LEU A 85 9.53 -8.31 -20.18
CA LEU A 85 10.52 -8.00 -19.15
C LEU A 85 11.08 -9.28 -18.51
N LEU A 86 10.22 -10.26 -18.20
CA LEU A 86 10.61 -11.56 -17.65
C LEU A 86 11.55 -12.34 -18.59
N LYS A 87 11.30 -12.32 -19.90
CA LYS A 87 12.20 -12.95 -20.91
C LYS A 87 13.59 -12.31 -20.95
N PHE A 88 13.70 -11.05 -20.49
CA PHE A 88 14.95 -10.30 -20.45
C PHE A 88 15.54 -10.17 -19.06
N ALA A 89 14.93 -10.75 -18.03
CA ALA A 89 15.48 -10.83 -16.68
C ALA A 89 16.59 -11.88 -16.60
N ARG A 90 17.64 -11.59 -15.83
CA ARG A 90 18.73 -12.53 -15.49
C ARG A 90 19.17 -12.28 -14.05
N VAL A 91 19.77 -13.28 -13.44
CA VAL A 91 20.48 -13.11 -12.17
C VAL A 91 21.94 -12.76 -12.47
N CYS A 92 22.42 -11.65 -11.95
CA CYS A 92 23.83 -11.23 -12.05
C CYS A 92 24.40 -10.94 -10.66
N GLU A 93 25.72 -10.94 -10.56
CA GLU A 93 26.41 -10.58 -9.31
C GLU A 93 26.62 -9.07 -9.23
N VAL A 94 26.19 -8.48 -8.12
CA VAL A 94 26.26 -7.06 -7.80
C VAL A 94 26.78 -6.94 -6.37
N ASN A 95 27.97 -6.35 -6.20
CA ASN A 95 28.58 -6.15 -4.87
C ASN A 95 28.62 -7.44 -4.01
N GLY A 96 28.91 -8.59 -4.63
CA GLY A 96 28.96 -9.89 -3.96
C GLY A 96 27.59 -10.57 -3.71
N ARG A 97 26.49 -9.98 -4.19
CA ARG A 97 25.13 -10.54 -4.08
C ARG A 97 24.53 -10.85 -5.44
N LYS A 98 23.65 -11.85 -5.48
CA LYS A 98 22.89 -12.16 -6.70
C LYS A 98 21.62 -11.31 -6.75
N GLN A 99 21.48 -10.49 -7.80
CA GLN A 99 20.32 -9.62 -8.01
C GLN A 99 19.67 -9.89 -9.37
N ILE A 100 18.38 -9.61 -9.48
CA ILE A 100 17.65 -9.60 -10.74
C ILE A 100 18.08 -8.35 -11.52
N CYS A 101 18.65 -8.59 -12.70
CA CYS A 101 19.05 -7.58 -13.66
C CYS A 101 18.22 -7.70 -14.93
N PHE A 102 17.93 -6.58 -15.57
CA PHE A 102 17.21 -6.55 -16.84
C PHE A 102 18.14 -6.28 -18.00
N ARG A 103 17.68 -6.55 -19.21
CA ARG A 103 18.46 -6.23 -20.38
C ARG A 103 18.52 -4.71 -20.59
N ASP A 104 19.70 -4.17 -20.90
CA ASP A 104 19.93 -2.74 -21.18
C ASP A 104 18.86 -2.08 -22.08
N LYS A 105 18.49 -2.71 -23.20
CA LYS A 105 17.46 -2.21 -24.11
C LYS A 105 16.03 -2.14 -23.53
N GLU A 106 15.80 -2.70 -22.35
CA GLU A 106 14.52 -2.70 -21.65
C GLU A 106 14.43 -1.59 -20.60
N ALA A 107 15.42 -0.69 -20.54
CA ALA A 107 15.42 0.45 -19.61
C ALA A 107 14.17 1.32 -19.74
N ASP A 108 13.69 1.60 -20.96
CA ASP A 108 12.43 2.31 -21.21
C ASP A 108 11.24 1.58 -20.60
N ASN A 109 11.18 0.25 -20.78
CA ASN A 109 10.12 -0.57 -20.24
C ASN A 109 10.15 -0.56 -18.70
N VAL A 110 11.34 -0.64 -18.10
CA VAL A 110 11.50 -0.50 -16.64
C VAL A 110 11.03 0.87 -16.16
N TYR A 111 11.41 1.95 -16.86
CA TYR A 111 10.98 3.30 -16.52
C TYR A 111 9.44 3.45 -16.62
N ASP A 112 8.84 2.80 -17.61
CA ASP A 112 7.40 2.80 -17.83
C ASP A 112 6.60 2.18 -16.69
N ILE A 113 7.18 1.25 -15.92
CA ILE A 113 6.56 0.72 -14.69
C ILE A 113 6.32 1.88 -13.70
N PHE A 114 7.34 2.69 -13.46
CA PHE A 114 7.27 3.81 -12.52
C PHE A 114 6.39 4.96 -13.03
N ARG A 115 6.41 5.21 -14.34
CA ARG A 115 5.53 6.19 -14.98
C ARG A 115 4.05 5.76 -14.92
N THR A 116 3.78 4.48 -15.14
CA THR A 116 2.44 3.89 -15.03
C THR A 116 1.94 3.99 -13.59
N ARG A 117 2.77 3.65 -12.61
CA ARG A 117 2.46 3.84 -11.19
C ARG A 117 2.04 5.27 -10.89
N TYR A 118 2.89 6.24 -11.23
CA TYR A 118 2.62 7.65 -10.99
C TYR A 118 1.28 8.08 -11.63
N THR A 119 1.03 7.63 -12.86
CA THR A 119 -0.19 7.95 -13.60
C THR A 119 -1.43 7.39 -12.91
N LEU A 120 -1.41 6.14 -12.48
CA LEU A 120 -2.52 5.50 -11.77
C LEU A 120 -2.79 6.12 -10.40
N HIS A 121 -1.73 6.43 -9.64
CA HIS A 121 -1.89 7.16 -8.38
C HIS A 121 -2.58 8.50 -8.62
N ARG A 122 -2.13 9.28 -9.60
CA ARG A 122 -2.71 10.58 -9.90
C ARG A 122 -4.15 10.51 -10.42
N GLN A 123 -4.46 9.54 -11.27
CA GLN A 123 -5.74 9.51 -11.98
C GLN A 123 -6.83 8.71 -11.26
N ALA A 124 -6.45 7.67 -10.51
CA ALA A 124 -7.39 6.73 -9.89
C ALA A 124 -7.23 6.70 -8.36
N TYR A 125 -6.08 6.27 -7.85
CA TYR A 125 -5.93 5.97 -6.41
C TYR A 125 -5.97 7.20 -5.51
N GLN A 126 -5.59 8.36 -6.03
CA GLN A 126 -5.67 9.64 -5.33
C GLN A 126 -6.70 10.57 -5.97
N HIS A 127 -7.70 9.98 -6.64
CA HIS A 127 -8.78 10.76 -7.21
C HIS A 127 -9.51 11.50 -6.08
N LYS A 128 -9.59 12.84 -6.20
CA LYS A 128 -10.15 13.73 -5.16
C LYS A 128 -11.47 13.27 -4.54
N ILE A 129 -12.38 12.69 -5.34
CA ILE A 129 -13.67 12.21 -4.84
C ILE A 129 -13.53 10.87 -4.10
N ALA A 130 -12.60 10.00 -4.52
CA ALA A 130 -12.29 8.78 -3.80
C ALA A 130 -11.72 9.13 -2.42
N ASN A 131 -10.74 10.04 -2.36
CA ASN A 131 -10.17 10.51 -1.09
C ASN A 131 -11.25 11.09 -0.15
N ILE A 132 -12.21 11.88 -0.66
CA ILE A 132 -13.33 12.37 0.16
C ILE A 132 -14.17 11.22 0.74
N ILE A 133 -14.49 10.21 -0.07
CA ILE A 133 -15.26 9.04 0.37
C ILE A 133 -14.48 8.23 1.39
N GLU A 134 -13.19 7.97 1.17
CA GLU A 134 -12.31 7.26 2.09
C GLU A 134 -12.26 7.92 3.46
N ASN A 135 -12.21 9.26 3.52
CA ASN A 135 -12.24 9.97 4.79
C ASN A 135 -13.59 9.87 5.50
N LEU A 136 -14.70 9.94 4.75
CA LEU A 136 -16.02 9.71 5.33
C LEU A 136 -16.17 8.26 5.82
N LEU A 137 -15.61 7.28 5.12
CA LEU A 137 -15.60 5.88 5.55
C LEU A 137 -14.72 5.69 6.79
N ALA A 138 -13.55 6.31 6.87
CA ALA A 138 -12.72 6.29 8.08
C ALA A 138 -13.48 6.89 9.27
N GLU A 139 -14.21 8.00 9.04
CA GLU A 139 -15.04 8.64 10.04
C GLU A 139 -16.20 7.74 10.52
N VAL A 140 -16.83 7.00 9.60
CA VAL A 140 -17.84 5.97 9.89
C VAL A 140 -17.26 4.87 10.77
N LEU A 141 -16.10 4.33 10.39
CA LEU A 141 -15.45 3.22 11.11
C LEU A 141 -15.04 3.65 12.53
N VAL A 142 -14.52 4.87 12.71
CA VAL A 142 -14.19 5.40 14.04
C VAL A 142 -15.43 5.52 14.93
N ARG A 143 -16.56 5.98 14.38
CA ARG A 143 -17.82 6.08 15.14
C ARG A 143 -18.45 4.72 15.43
N ALA A 144 -18.26 3.75 14.56
CA ALA A 144 -18.78 2.40 14.71
C ALA A 144 -17.89 1.49 15.59
N ASP A 145 -16.62 1.84 15.80
CA ASP A 145 -15.58 1.00 16.40
C ASP A 145 -16.02 0.22 17.64
N ARG A 146 -16.65 0.91 18.61
CA ARG A 146 -17.09 0.29 19.87
C ARG A 146 -18.46 -0.37 19.78
N ASN A 147 -19.35 0.16 18.95
CA ASN A 147 -20.79 -0.11 19.03
C ASN A 147 -21.26 -1.12 17.99
N LEU A 148 -20.44 -1.43 16.97
CA LEU A 148 -20.77 -2.43 15.96
C LEU A 148 -20.96 -3.84 16.55
N HIS A 149 -20.36 -4.10 17.70
CA HIS A 149 -20.42 -5.39 18.40
C HIS A 149 -21.18 -5.30 19.72
N GLU A 150 -21.96 -4.24 19.93
CA GLU A 150 -22.85 -4.13 21.09
C GLU A 150 -23.87 -5.28 21.07
N GLY A 151 -23.87 -6.12 22.12
CA GLY A 151 -24.70 -7.33 22.20
C GLY A 151 -24.10 -8.60 21.54
N LYS A 152 -22.88 -8.53 21.01
CA LYS A 152 -22.09 -9.70 20.59
C LYS A 152 -21.24 -10.25 21.75
N PRO A 153 -20.68 -11.47 21.64
CA PRO A 153 -19.86 -12.08 22.69
C PRO A 153 -18.76 -11.15 23.23
N GLU A 154 -18.49 -11.22 24.54
CA GLU A 154 -17.54 -10.32 25.25
C GLU A 154 -16.10 -10.46 24.76
N ASP A 155 -15.74 -11.59 24.15
CA ASP A 155 -14.44 -11.86 23.55
C ASP A 155 -14.28 -11.27 22.14
N MET A 156 -15.35 -10.75 21.51
CA MET A 156 -15.26 -10.15 20.19
C MET A 156 -14.58 -8.78 20.24
N LEU A 157 -13.44 -8.68 19.56
CA LEU A 157 -12.66 -7.45 19.48
C LEU A 157 -13.37 -6.36 18.66
N LYS A 158 -13.13 -5.11 19.02
CA LYS A 158 -13.59 -3.93 18.25
C LYS A 158 -12.94 -3.88 16.87
N ILE A 159 -13.49 -3.08 15.96
CA ILE A 159 -12.98 -2.91 14.58
C ILE A 159 -11.47 -2.64 14.58
N SER A 160 -11.03 -1.67 15.38
CA SER A 160 -9.62 -1.26 15.50
C SER A 160 -8.73 -2.29 16.18
N GLU A 161 -9.31 -3.27 16.89
CA GLU A 161 -8.60 -4.29 17.65
C GLU A 161 -8.58 -5.65 16.93
N ALA A 162 -9.45 -5.87 15.94
CA ALA A 162 -9.52 -7.11 15.16
C ALA A 162 -8.15 -7.50 14.57
N ILE A 163 -7.28 -6.52 14.29
CA ILE A 163 -5.91 -6.75 13.83
C ILE A 163 -5.02 -7.53 14.82
N LYS A 164 -5.46 -7.74 16.06
CA LYS A 164 -4.68 -8.48 17.07
C LYS A 164 -4.78 -9.99 16.87
N MET A 165 -5.85 -10.46 16.23
CA MET A 165 -6.19 -11.88 16.13
C MET A 165 -6.57 -12.24 14.68
N ALA A 166 -5.93 -13.26 14.11
CA ALA A 166 -6.21 -13.69 12.73
C ALA A 166 -7.69 -14.05 12.50
N ASN A 167 -8.32 -14.73 13.45
CA ASN A 167 -9.73 -15.13 13.39
C ASN A 167 -10.73 -13.96 13.44
N ASP A 168 -10.38 -12.87 14.12
CA ASP A 168 -11.23 -11.67 14.14
C ASP A 168 -11.00 -10.84 12.88
N TYR A 169 -9.74 -10.67 12.48
CA TYR A 169 -9.39 -9.97 11.25
C TYR A 169 -9.95 -10.65 10.00
N SER A 170 -10.02 -11.99 9.94
CA SER A 170 -10.58 -12.73 8.80
C SER A 170 -12.06 -12.45 8.55
N LYS A 171 -12.79 -12.04 9.59
CA LYS A 171 -14.21 -11.65 9.52
C LYS A 171 -14.40 -10.17 9.24
N LEU A 172 -13.34 -9.36 9.39
CA LEU A 172 -13.38 -7.93 9.11
C LEU A 172 -13.24 -7.70 7.60
N THR A 173 -14.38 -7.63 6.93
CA THR A 173 -14.49 -7.42 5.48
C THR A 173 -15.36 -6.20 5.17
N ASP A 174 -15.50 -5.88 3.89
CA ASP A 174 -16.39 -4.81 3.39
C ASP A 174 -17.86 -5.01 3.80
N GLU A 175 -18.26 -6.21 4.26
CA GLU A 175 -19.58 -6.47 4.86
C GLU A 175 -19.88 -5.51 6.02
N ILE A 176 -18.85 -4.98 6.68
CA ILE A 176 -18.99 -3.96 7.73
C ILE A 176 -19.84 -2.75 7.28
N PHE A 177 -19.78 -2.42 5.99
CA PHE A 177 -20.61 -1.39 5.40
C PHE A 177 -22.10 -1.71 5.56
N GLU A 178 -22.50 -2.92 5.18
CA GLU A 178 -23.89 -3.39 5.25
C GLU A 178 -24.34 -3.58 6.70
N GLN A 179 -23.46 -4.08 7.57
CA GLN A 179 -23.75 -4.21 9.01
C GLN A 179 -24.11 -2.86 9.66
N ILE A 180 -23.34 -1.80 9.37
CA ILE A 180 -23.61 -0.46 9.89
C ILE A 180 -24.87 0.13 9.22
N SER A 181 -24.99 0.00 7.90
CA SER A 181 -26.09 0.56 7.12
C SER A 181 -27.46 0.00 7.54
N SER A 182 -27.54 -1.31 7.77
CA SER A 182 -28.79 -2.01 8.13
C SER A 182 -29.12 -2.00 9.63
N SER A 183 -28.16 -1.61 10.49
CA SER A 183 -28.39 -1.58 11.93
C SER A 183 -29.48 -0.57 12.33
N THR A 184 -30.34 -0.99 13.25
CA THR A 184 -31.37 -0.14 13.89
C THR A 184 -30.90 0.47 15.22
N ALA A 185 -29.69 0.13 15.68
CA ALA A 185 -29.17 0.64 16.94
C ALA A 185 -28.95 2.16 16.89
N ASP A 186 -29.38 2.85 17.95
CA ASP A 186 -29.18 4.29 18.11
C ASP A 186 -27.69 4.63 18.28
N SER A 187 -26.92 3.73 18.89
CA SER A 187 -25.47 3.84 19.09
C SER A 187 -24.67 3.88 17.77
N LEU A 188 -25.26 3.47 16.65
CA LEU A 188 -24.68 3.52 15.30
C LEU A 188 -25.31 4.60 14.41
N LYS A 189 -26.23 5.42 14.93
CA LYS A 189 -26.97 6.41 14.14
C LYS A 189 -26.06 7.39 13.41
N GLU A 190 -25.03 7.92 14.07
CA GLU A 190 -24.12 8.88 13.43
C GLU A 190 -23.30 8.26 12.28
N ALA A 191 -22.80 7.03 12.48
CA ALA A 191 -22.08 6.29 11.45
C ALA A 191 -23.00 6.02 10.24
N ARG A 192 -24.24 5.56 10.49
CA ARG A 192 -25.26 5.33 9.46
C ARG A 192 -25.65 6.62 8.73
N ASP A 193 -25.75 7.74 9.42
CA ASP A 193 -26.05 9.05 8.81
C ASP A 193 -24.94 9.50 7.84
N ILE A 194 -23.66 9.23 8.17
CA ILE A 194 -22.53 9.51 7.27
C ILE A 194 -22.52 8.56 6.06
N LEU A 195 -22.73 7.25 6.26
CA LEU A 195 -22.88 6.30 5.14
C LEU A 195 -24.00 6.70 4.18
N ASN A 196 -25.15 7.14 4.72
CA ASN A 196 -26.25 7.64 3.92
C ASN A 196 -25.87 8.87 3.08
N LYS A 197 -24.99 9.75 3.57
CA LYS A 197 -24.44 10.85 2.78
C LYS A 197 -23.61 10.32 1.61
N ILE A 198 -22.80 9.28 1.81
CA ILE A 198 -22.01 8.64 0.75
C ILE A 198 -22.93 8.04 -0.32
N VAL A 199 -23.88 7.18 0.09
CA VAL A 199 -24.82 6.49 -0.80
C VAL A 199 -25.67 7.48 -1.60
N ARG A 200 -26.17 8.54 -0.95
CA ARG A 200 -26.97 9.58 -1.63
C ARG A 200 -26.13 10.65 -2.33
N ARG A 201 -24.80 10.45 -2.42
CA ARG A 201 -23.84 11.37 -3.04
C ARG A 201 -23.85 12.79 -2.47
N LYS A 202 -24.23 12.96 -1.20
CA LYS A 202 -24.17 14.21 -0.43
C LYS A 202 -22.77 14.40 0.16
N LEU A 203 -21.77 14.44 -0.73
CA LEU A 203 -20.35 14.53 -0.35
C LEU A 203 -19.93 15.99 -0.09
N PRO A 204 -18.91 16.21 0.77
CA PRO A 204 -18.17 17.47 0.83
C PRO A 204 -17.75 17.93 -0.57
N LYS A 205 -17.75 19.24 -0.78
CA LYS A 205 -17.36 19.82 -2.07
C LYS A 205 -15.85 20.01 -2.12
N PHE A 206 -15.26 19.55 -3.20
CA PHE A 206 -13.87 19.85 -3.52
C PHE A 206 -13.72 21.34 -3.86
N VAL A 207 -12.89 22.05 -3.09
CA VAL A 207 -12.69 23.50 -3.24
C VAL A 207 -11.54 23.83 -4.18
N GLY A 208 -10.42 23.09 -4.10
CA GLY A 208 -9.25 23.33 -4.93
C GLY A 208 -8.10 22.38 -4.63
N GLU A 209 -7.08 22.43 -5.47
CA GLU A 209 -5.81 21.70 -5.34
C GLU A 209 -4.65 22.66 -5.64
N ALA A 210 -3.54 22.51 -4.92
CA ALA A 210 -2.31 23.25 -5.18
C ALA A 210 -1.13 22.27 -5.16
N ARG A 211 -0.13 22.56 -6.00
CA ARG A 211 1.16 21.84 -5.96
C ARG A 211 2.14 22.60 -5.10
N LEU A 212 2.78 21.90 -4.19
CA LEU A 212 3.80 22.47 -3.32
C LEU A 212 5.13 22.51 -4.06
N THR A 213 5.79 23.67 -4.02
CA THR A 213 7.15 23.86 -4.54
C THR A 213 8.21 23.52 -3.49
N GLU A 214 7.87 23.68 -2.21
CA GLU A 214 8.73 23.34 -1.08
C GLU A 214 8.57 21.86 -0.72
N LYS A 215 9.71 21.17 -0.61
CA LYS A 215 9.75 19.77 -0.17
C LYS A 215 9.54 19.68 1.35
N ASN A 216 8.99 18.56 1.82
CA ASN A 216 8.96 18.15 3.23
C ASN A 216 8.09 18.98 4.20
N LYS A 217 7.05 19.67 3.73
CA LYS A 217 6.04 20.22 4.67
C LYS A 217 5.18 19.11 5.25
N SER A 218 4.99 19.12 6.56
CA SER A 218 4.10 18.16 7.20
C SER A 218 2.63 18.50 6.93
N LYS A 219 1.77 17.49 7.03
CA LYS A 219 0.32 17.70 6.93
C LYS A 219 -0.17 18.65 8.01
N GLU A 220 0.40 18.58 9.21
CA GLU A 220 0.06 19.41 10.35
C GLU A 220 0.41 20.89 10.07
N GLU A 221 1.60 21.16 9.51
CA GLU A 221 2.04 22.50 9.14
C GLU A 221 1.14 23.11 8.06
N LEU A 222 0.81 22.34 7.03
CA LEU A 222 -0.08 22.76 5.94
C LEU A 222 -1.50 23.02 6.47
N THR A 223 -2.00 22.14 7.32
CA THR A 223 -3.32 22.29 7.94
C THR A 223 -3.37 23.55 8.81
N LYS A 224 -2.36 23.78 9.66
CA LYS A 224 -2.27 24.99 10.50
C LYS A 224 -2.20 26.25 9.66
N THR A 225 -1.40 26.24 8.59
CA THR A 225 -1.27 27.39 7.68
C THR A 225 -2.59 27.68 6.97
N TRP A 226 -3.29 26.65 6.50
CA TRP A 226 -4.59 26.79 5.87
C TRP A 226 -5.65 27.34 6.83
N LYS A 227 -5.75 26.78 8.04
CA LYS A 227 -6.69 27.27 9.08
C LYS A 227 -6.46 28.74 9.38
N ALA A 228 -5.20 29.15 9.56
CA ALA A 228 -4.85 30.55 9.80
C ALA A 228 -5.18 31.48 8.61
N ALA A 229 -5.09 30.99 7.37
CA ALA A 229 -5.48 31.74 6.18
C ALA A 229 -7.00 31.93 6.09
N VAL A 230 -7.78 30.88 6.40
CA VAL A 230 -9.25 30.93 6.45
C VAL A 230 -9.73 31.92 7.52
N GLU A 231 -9.14 31.90 8.72
CA GLU A 231 -9.51 32.83 9.81
C GLU A 231 -9.23 34.30 9.49
N LYS A 232 -8.18 34.57 8.70
CA LYS A 232 -7.85 35.93 8.25
C LYS A 232 -8.77 36.43 7.14
N TYR A 233 -9.38 35.52 6.38
CA TYR A 233 -10.24 35.87 5.27
C TYR A 233 -11.57 36.45 5.79
N LYS A 234 -11.80 37.74 5.52
CA LYS A 234 -13.03 38.45 5.90
C LYS A 234 -13.84 38.74 4.64
N PRO A 235 -14.86 37.92 4.31
CA PRO A 235 -15.75 38.21 3.20
C PRO A 235 -16.55 39.49 3.48
N THR A 236 -16.71 40.33 2.45
CA THR A 236 -17.39 41.64 2.55
C THR A 236 -18.92 41.53 2.63
N ASP A 237 -19.51 40.43 2.16
CA ASP A 237 -20.95 40.14 2.23
C ASP A 237 -21.21 38.61 2.18
N PRO A 238 -20.99 37.87 3.27
CA PRO A 238 -21.14 36.42 3.26
C PRO A 238 -22.60 35.99 3.35
N THR A 239 -23.07 35.22 2.35
CA THR A 239 -24.35 34.50 2.43
C THR A 239 -24.30 33.28 3.36
N VAL A 240 -23.09 32.84 3.76
CA VAL A 240 -22.84 31.69 4.63
C VAL A 240 -21.65 31.99 5.54
N SER A 241 -21.77 31.64 6.83
CA SER A 241 -20.66 31.69 7.79
C SER A 241 -19.92 30.35 7.78
N LEU A 242 -18.64 30.36 7.39
CA LEU A 242 -17.75 29.21 7.46
C LEU A 242 -16.57 29.51 8.40
N ASN A 243 -16.12 28.50 9.12
CA ASN A 243 -14.96 28.55 9.99
C ASN A 243 -13.87 27.57 9.50
N ALA A 244 -12.71 27.58 10.16
CA ALA A 244 -11.57 26.76 9.78
C ALA A 244 -11.81 25.24 9.87
N GLU A 245 -12.73 24.78 10.72
CA GLU A 245 -13.09 23.36 10.89
C GLU A 245 -14.04 22.85 9.79
N ASP A 246 -14.69 23.76 9.05
CA ASP A 246 -15.53 23.40 7.90
C ASP A 246 -14.70 22.96 6.67
N PHE A 247 -13.37 23.11 6.74
CA PHE A 247 -12.44 22.75 5.67
C PHE A 247 -11.51 21.60 6.07
N SER A 248 -11.56 20.51 5.32
CA SER A 248 -10.58 19.43 5.42
C SER A 248 -9.41 19.63 4.45
N VAL A 249 -8.18 19.43 4.95
CA VAL A 249 -6.96 19.52 4.15
C VAL A 249 -6.41 18.11 3.91
N TYR A 250 -6.18 17.80 2.64
CA TYR A 250 -5.60 16.54 2.18
C TYR A 250 -4.23 16.79 1.57
N VAL A 251 -3.24 16.01 2.00
CA VAL A 251 -1.89 16.04 1.45
C VAL A 251 -1.68 14.69 0.78
N VAL A 252 -1.29 14.74 -0.48
CA VAL A 252 -1.06 13.57 -1.32
C VAL A 252 0.39 13.59 -1.79
N ASP A 253 1.13 12.57 -1.41
CA ASP A 253 2.50 12.35 -1.89
C ASP A 253 2.46 11.55 -3.19
N LEU A 254 2.90 12.16 -4.29
CA LEU A 254 3.03 11.50 -5.59
C LEU A 254 4.50 11.31 -5.92
N ASP A 255 4.92 10.05 -6.03
CA ASP A 255 6.29 9.67 -6.34
C ASP A 255 6.35 8.47 -7.31
N HIS A 256 7.57 8.05 -7.63
CA HIS A 256 7.84 6.84 -8.40
C HIS A 256 8.03 5.58 -7.52
N GLY A 257 7.58 5.62 -6.25
CA GLY A 257 7.69 4.52 -5.29
C GLY A 257 8.89 4.59 -4.35
N MET A 258 9.77 5.59 -4.52
CA MET A 258 10.98 5.79 -3.70
C MET A 258 11.16 7.24 -3.22
N LYS A 259 10.07 7.97 -2.94
CA LYS A 259 10.10 9.38 -2.52
C LYS A 259 10.90 10.25 -3.51
N ASP A 260 11.89 10.98 -3.03
CA ASP A 260 12.77 11.87 -3.80
C ASP A 260 13.79 11.14 -4.69
N LYS A 261 13.89 9.81 -4.60
CA LYS A 261 14.89 9.03 -5.32
C LYS A 261 14.34 8.54 -6.66
N ASN A 262 15.18 8.55 -7.69
CA ASN A 262 14.85 7.93 -8.96
C ASN A 262 15.04 6.41 -8.86
N PRO A 263 13.97 5.60 -8.93
CA PRO A 263 14.08 4.17 -8.69
C PRO A 263 14.90 3.44 -9.76
N ILE A 264 15.05 4.01 -10.98
CA ILE A 264 15.88 3.40 -12.03
C ILE A 264 17.37 3.36 -11.65
N GLU A 265 17.83 4.27 -10.78
CA GLU A 265 19.20 4.29 -10.27
C GLU A 265 19.49 3.08 -9.37
N TYR A 266 18.45 2.41 -8.89
CA TYR A 266 18.51 1.20 -8.06
C TYR A 266 18.19 -0.07 -8.86
N VAL A 267 18.19 0.02 -10.20
CA VAL A 267 18.02 -1.12 -11.10
C VAL A 267 19.34 -1.41 -11.81
N TYR A 268 19.71 -2.68 -11.83
CA TYR A 268 20.89 -3.14 -12.55
C TYR A 268 20.50 -3.74 -13.91
N PHE A 269 21.36 -3.49 -14.89
CA PHE A 269 21.18 -3.95 -16.26
C PHE A 269 22.40 -4.73 -16.74
N TYR A 270 22.19 -5.63 -17.70
CA TYR A 270 23.26 -6.31 -18.43
C TYR A 270 23.16 -6.02 -19.93
N SER A 271 24.27 -6.19 -20.65
CA SER A 271 24.32 -5.97 -22.11
C SER A 271 24.40 -7.26 -22.91
N LYS A 272 24.24 -7.18 -24.25
CA LYS A 272 24.39 -8.36 -25.14
C LYS A 272 25.75 -9.01 -25.02
N ARG A 273 26.76 -8.15 -24.95
CA ARG A 273 28.15 -8.53 -25.05
C ARG A 273 28.67 -9.06 -23.72
N LYS A 274 28.05 -8.63 -22.61
CA LYS A 274 28.43 -8.97 -21.24
C LYS A 274 27.18 -9.37 -20.43
N PRO A 275 26.62 -10.59 -20.65
CA PRO A 275 25.34 -11.01 -20.07
C PRO A 275 25.39 -11.37 -18.58
N ASN A 276 26.58 -11.41 -17.98
CA ASN A 276 26.79 -11.71 -16.57
C ASN A 276 27.37 -10.52 -15.79
N GLU A 277 27.65 -9.40 -16.46
CA GLU A 277 28.12 -8.17 -15.82
C GLU A 277 26.93 -7.23 -15.62
N ALA A 278 26.66 -6.88 -14.36
CA ALA A 278 25.66 -5.92 -13.99
C ALA A 278 26.23 -4.49 -14.01
N SER A 279 25.44 -3.54 -14.50
CA SER A 279 25.79 -2.13 -14.54
C SER A 279 24.55 -1.26 -14.32
N PRO A 280 24.65 -0.18 -13.54
CA PRO A 280 23.58 0.81 -13.47
C PRO A 280 23.56 1.65 -14.75
N ILE A 281 22.40 2.19 -15.12
CA ILE A 281 22.29 3.22 -16.14
C ILE A 281 22.17 4.56 -15.42
N LYS A 282 23.19 5.41 -15.56
CA LYS A 282 23.18 6.78 -15.00
C LYS A 282 22.47 7.71 -15.95
N ASP A 283 21.74 8.68 -15.40
CA ASP A 283 21.10 9.77 -16.14
C ASP A 283 20.13 9.29 -17.25
N TYR A 284 19.25 8.35 -16.91
CA TYR A 284 18.12 8.02 -17.77
C TYR A 284 17.15 9.22 -17.80
N GLN A 285 17.18 9.99 -18.88
CA GLN A 285 16.32 11.16 -19.11
C GLN A 285 14.97 10.77 -19.70
#